data_AF-A0A257TQ81-F1
#
_entry.id   AF-A0A257TQ81-F1
#
_cell.length_a   1.000
_cell.length_b   1.000
_cell.length_c   1.000
_cell.angle_alpha   90.00
_cell.angle_beta   90.00
_cell.angle_gamma   90.00
#
_symmetry.space_group_name_H-M   'P 1'
#
loop_
_entity.id
_entity.type
_entity.pdbx_description
1 polymer ?
#
loop_
_entity_poly.entity_id
_entity_poly.type
_entity_poly.pdbx_seq_one_letter_code
_entity_poly.pdbx_strand_id
1 'polypeptide(L)'
;MNVKPKNYTWPEFYQNVIDLTKYTFTWKAIARRFAATGSIKPRLMNVLRAVSSEGFGRIKYFTEVSRLLRTDRQFRGFFEKETTDIPPFYTKIVKKDLGSLWDWLPPGAMYHDPNGYLSAVGGSAQGAKAESSLGKAEIVRQPVLVP
;
A
#
# COMPACT_ATOMS: atom_id res chain seq x y z
N MET A 1 7.90 -3.85 -6.00
CA MET A 1 6.58 -3.20 -5.76
C MET A 1 5.51 -3.78 -6.67
N ASN A 2 4.23 -3.85 -6.26
CA ASN A 2 3.16 -4.48 -7.06
C ASN A 2 2.78 -3.69 -8.32
N VAL A 3 2.82 -2.35 -8.22
CA VAL A 3 2.52 -1.40 -9.29
C VAL A 3 3.78 -0.69 -9.77
N LYS A 4 3.79 -0.21 -11.02
CA LYS A 4 4.85 0.62 -11.63
C LYS A 4 4.20 1.87 -12.26
N PRO A 5 4.80 3.07 -12.19
CA PRO A 5 4.29 4.25 -12.87
C PRO A 5 4.31 4.04 -14.39
N LYS A 6 3.24 4.45 -15.09
CA LYS A 6 3.12 4.28 -16.55
C LYS A 6 3.95 5.29 -17.35
N ASN A 7 3.98 6.55 -16.87
CA ASN A 7 4.48 7.71 -17.62
C ASN A 7 5.76 8.32 -17.01
N TYR A 8 6.35 7.68 -16.00
CA TYR A 8 7.50 8.18 -15.24
C TYR A 8 8.43 7.04 -14.85
N THR A 9 9.73 7.31 -14.76
CA THR A 9 10.64 6.44 -14.01
C THR A 9 10.38 6.57 -12.50
N TRP A 10 10.85 5.61 -11.71
CA TRP A 10 10.71 5.68 -10.25
C TRP A 10 11.34 6.95 -9.62
N PRO A 11 12.57 7.38 -9.98
CA PRO A 11 13.13 8.64 -9.49
C PRO A 11 12.27 9.87 -9.82
N GLU A 12 11.77 9.99 -11.06
CA GLU A 12 10.93 11.12 -11.48
C GLU A 12 9.59 11.14 -10.75
N PHE A 13 8.97 9.97 -10.58
CA PHE A 13 7.75 9.83 -9.80
C PHE A 13 7.94 10.32 -8.37
N TYR A 14 9.00 9.89 -7.69
CA TYR A 14 9.29 10.35 -6.33
C TYR A 14 9.66 11.83 -6.27
N GLN A 15 10.35 12.37 -7.27
CA GLN A 15 10.61 13.81 -7.36
C GLN A 15 9.30 14.61 -7.41
N ASN A 16 8.37 14.23 -8.29
CA ASN A 16 7.06 14.87 -8.40
C ASN A 16 6.25 14.75 -7.10
N VAL A 17 6.30 13.59 -6.42
CA VAL A 17 5.66 13.39 -5.11
C VAL A 17 6.28 14.30 -4.04
N ILE A 18 7.61 14.43 -4.00
CA ILE A 18 8.31 15.32 -3.06
C ILE A 18 7.88 16.77 -3.28
N ASP A 19 7.86 17.24 -4.52
CA ASP A 19 7.58 18.65 -4.82
C ASP A 19 6.10 19.00 -4.63
N LEU A 20 5.17 18.09 -4.97
CA LEU A 20 3.75 18.21 -4.60
C LEU A 20 3.55 18.23 -3.08
N THR A 21 4.30 17.40 -2.33
CA THR A 21 4.24 17.35 -0.87
C THR A 21 4.77 18.65 -0.25
N LYS A 22 5.93 19.15 -0.72
CA LYS A 22 6.48 20.45 -0.30
C LYS A 22 5.48 21.58 -0.56
N TYR A 23 4.92 21.64 -1.77
CA TYR A 23 3.91 22.65 -2.15
C TYR A 23 2.70 22.60 -1.22
N THR A 24 2.19 21.40 -0.95
CA THR A 24 1.02 21.15 -0.09
C THR A 24 1.20 21.69 1.32
N PHE A 25 2.44 21.67 1.85
CA PHE A 25 2.80 22.18 3.17
C PHE A 25 3.36 23.61 3.18
N THR A 26 3.35 24.33 2.05
CA THR A 26 3.65 25.77 2.06
C THR A 26 2.59 26.55 2.82
N TRP A 27 3.00 27.56 3.60
CA TRP A 27 2.08 28.50 4.26
C TRP A 27 1.05 29.09 3.29
N LYS A 28 1.43 29.38 2.04
CA LYS A 28 0.53 29.88 1.00
C LYS A 28 -0.59 28.87 0.69
N ALA A 29 -0.28 27.58 0.57
CA ALA A 29 -1.26 26.52 0.31
C ALA A 29 -2.13 26.20 1.54
N ILE A 30 -1.53 26.21 2.74
CA ILE A 30 -2.23 26.04 4.01
C ILE A 30 -3.22 27.19 4.23
N ALA A 31 -2.82 28.45 4.00
CA ALA A 31 -3.69 29.62 4.14
C ALA A 31 -4.88 29.60 3.15
N ARG A 32 -4.66 29.23 1.88
CA ARG A 32 -5.76 29.04 0.90
C ARG A 32 -6.75 27.98 1.37
N ARG A 33 -6.25 26.84 1.86
CA ARG A 33 -7.08 25.76 2.42
C ARG A 33 -7.85 26.21 3.66
N PHE A 34 -7.21 27.00 4.54
CA PHE A 34 -7.84 27.58 5.72
C PHE A 34 -9.00 28.51 5.31
N ALA A 35 -8.77 29.44 4.37
CA ALA A 35 -9.80 30.33 3.85
C ALA A 35 -11.02 29.57 3.27
N ALA A 36 -10.78 28.49 2.53
CA ALA A 36 -11.82 27.62 1.96
C ALA A 36 -12.58 26.71 2.96
N THR A 37 -12.24 26.70 4.25
CA THR A 37 -12.70 25.78 5.33
C THR A 37 -14.15 25.22 5.26
N GLY A 38 -15.14 25.77 5.96
CA GLY A 38 -15.17 27.02 6.74
C GLY A 38 -14.94 26.94 8.27
N SER A 39 -14.91 25.74 8.87
CA SER A 39 -14.97 25.55 10.35
C SER A 39 -13.60 25.55 11.06
N ILE A 40 -13.48 26.24 12.22
CA ILE A 40 -12.18 26.51 12.86
C ILE A 40 -11.54 25.30 13.56
N LYS A 41 -12.29 24.49 14.33
CA LYS A 41 -11.72 23.42 15.17
C LYS A 41 -11.06 22.27 14.35
N PRO A 42 -11.65 21.74 13.27
CA PRO A 42 -10.99 20.71 12.44
C PRO A 42 -9.76 21.21 11.69
N ARG A 43 -9.69 22.51 11.35
CA ARG A 43 -8.55 23.11 10.65
C ARG A 43 -7.26 23.00 11.46
N LEU A 44 -7.31 23.22 12.79
CA LEU A 44 -6.12 23.16 13.62
C LEU A 44 -5.54 21.73 13.67
N MET A 45 -6.38 20.70 13.74
CA MET A 45 -5.93 19.30 13.72
C MET A 45 -5.31 18.90 12.36
N ASN A 46 -5.83 19.43 11.25
CA ASN A 46 -5.24 19.24 9.93
C ASN A 46 -3.88 19.94 9.79
N VAL A 47 -3.71 21.14 10.37
CA VAL A 47 -2.43 21.87 10.36
C VAL A 47 -1.43 21.25 11.34
N LEU A 48 -1.84 20.82 12.53
CA LEU A 48 -0.99 20.10 13.48
C LEU A 48 -0.50 18.78 12.90
N ARG A 49 -1.36 18.00 12.23
CA ARG A 49 -0.95 16.79 11.50
C ARG A 49 0.03 17.12 10.36
N ALA A 50 -0.19 18.22 9.65
CA ALA A 50 0.66 18.67 8.55
C ALA A 50 2.05 19.18 8.99
N VAL A 51 2.14 19.84 10.15
CA VAL A 51 3.37 20.49 10.67
C VAL A 51 4.13 19.58 11.64
N SER A 52 3.45 18.61 12.25
CA SER A 52 4.06 17.52 13.03
C SER A 52 4.93 16.60 12.15
N SER A 53 5.61 15.66 12.80
CA SER A 53 6.52 14.65 12.24
C SER A 53 6.00 13.91 11.01
N GLU A 54 4.68 13.85 10.77
CA GLU A 54 4.10 13.27 9.56
C GLU A 54 4.47 14.04 8.27
N GLY A 55 4.53 15.39 8.30
CA GLY A 55 4.81 16.21 7.11
C GLY A 55 6.28 16.19 6.72
N PHE A 56 7.14 16.68 7.61
CA PHE A 56 8.59 16.69 7.41
C PHE A 56 9.18 15.27 7.36
N GLY A 57 8.63 14.32 8.12
CA GLY A 57 9.04 12.91 8.07
C GLY A 57 8.73 12.27 6.73
N ARG A 58 7.56 12.53 6.12
CA ARG A 58 7.25 12.06 4.76
C ARG A 58 8.16 12.68 3.71
N ILE A 59 8.43 14.00 3.77
CA ILE A 59 9.37 14.64 2.84
C ILE A 59 10.77 14.01 2.96
N LYS A 60 11.26 13.80 4.19
CA LYS A 60 12.56 13.17 4.45
C LYS A 60 12.59 11.72 3.93
N TYR A 61 11.54 10.94 4.20
CA TYR A 61 11.40 9.56 3.72
C TYR A 61 11.37 9.49 2.19
N PHE A 62 10.53 10.28 1.51
CA PHE A 62 10.48 10.30 0.05
C PHE A 62 11.79 10.79 -0.59
N THR A 63 12.46 11.77 0.04
CA THR A 63 13.79 12.23 -0.39
C THR A 63 14.82 11.09 -0.31
N GLU A 64 14.82 10.32 0.79
CA GLU A 64 15.74 9.19 0.95
C GLU A 64 15.42 8.03 -0.01
N VAL A 65 14.13 7.73 -0.23
CA VAL A 65 13.71 6.75 -1.25
C VAL A 65 14.14 7.20 -2.66
N SER A 66 13.94 8.47 -3.02
CA SER A 66 14.41 9.03 -4.31
C SER A 66 15.94 8.95 -4.45
N ARG A 67 16.68 9.22 -3.37
CA ARG A 67 18.14 9.09 -3.32
C ARG A 67 18.56 7.63 -3.56
N LEU A 68 18.00 6.68 -2.82
CA LEU A 68 18.29 5.25 -2.97
C LEU A 68 17.93 4.74 -4.36
N LEU A 69 16.77 5.11 -4.92
CA LEU A 69 16.40 4.80 -6.31
C LEU A 69 17.41 5.29 -7.34
N ARG A 70 18.19 6.35 -7.04
CA ARG A 70 19.24 6.88 -7.91
C ARG A 70 20.61 6.24 -7.67
N THR A 71 20.96 5.91 -6.43
CA THR A 71 22.33 5.48 -6.06
C THR A 71 22.49 3.97 -5.83
N ASP A 72 21.40 3.25 -5.53
CA ASP A 72 21.41 1.85 -5.14
C ASP A 72 20.66 1.00 -6.19
N ARG A 73 21.42 0.14 -6.88
CA ARG A 73 20.86 -0.74 -7.93
C ARG A 73 19.99 -1.85 -7.35
N GLN A 74 20.32 -2.40 -6.18
CA GLN A 74 19.51 -3.45 -5.53
C GLN A 74 18.15 -2.86 -5.11
N PHE A 75 18.18 -1.66 -4.51
CA PHE A 75 16.97 -0.93 -4.14
C PHE A 75 16.09 -0.63 -5.35
N ARG A 76 16.67 -0.16 -6.47
CA ARG A 76 15.93 0.06 -7.72
C ARG A 76 15.35 -1.25 -8.27
N GLY A 77 16.12 -2.34 -8.29
CA GLY A 77 15.67 -3.64 -8.79
C GLY A 77 14.40 -4.14 -8.08
N PHE A 78 14.31 -4.00 -6.75
CA PHE A 78 13.11 -4.33 -5.99
C PHE A 78 11.87 -3.49 -6.37
N PHE A 79 12.07 -2.21 -6.70
CA PHE A 79 11.01 -1.34 -7.22
C PHE A 79 10.59 -1.69 -8.65
N GLU A 80 11.54 -2.12 -9.48
CA GLU A 80 11.33 -2.49 -10.89
C GLU A 80 10.84 -3.94 -11.07
N LYS A 81 10.74 -4.72 -9.98
CA LYS A 81 10.43 -6.17 -9.93
C LYS A 81 11.54 -7.07 -10.50
N GLU A 82 12.78 -6.59 -10.56
CA GLU A 82 13.94 -7.40 -10.94
C GLU A 82 14.38 -8.36 -9.83
N THR A 83 14.08 -8.04 -8.56
CA THR A 83 14.25 -8.94 -7.42
C THR A 83 13.03 -8.91 -6.50
N THR A 84 12.79 -10.03 -5.81
CA THR A 84 11.86 -10.17 -4.69
C THR A 84 12.50 -9.88 -3.33
N ASP A 85 13.83 -9.76 -3.26
CA ASP A 85 14.57 -9.51 -2.02
C ASP A 85 14.23 -8.13 -1.45
N ILE A 86 13.78 -8.09 -0.20
CA ILE A 86 13.39 -6.85 0.46
C ILE A 86 14.64 -6.04 0.82
N PRO A 87 14.80 -4.81 0.31
CA PRO A 87 15.98 -4.00 0.60
C PRO A 87 16.17 -3.75 2.10
N PRO A 88 17.42 -3.79 2.62
CA PRO A 88 17.70 -3.58 4.05
C PRO A 88 17.15 -2.28 4.64
N PHE A 89 16.89 -1.27 3.79
CA PHE A 89 16.16 -0.05 4.15
C PHE A 89 14.82 -0.33 4.85
N TYR A 90 13.99 -1.22 4.29
CA TYR A 90 12.68 -1.55 4.86
C TYR A 90 12.81 -2.40 6.12
N THR A 91 13.69 -3.41 6.11
CA THR A 91 13.95 -4.26 7.28
C THR A 91 14.43 -3.44 8.48
N LYS A 92 15.27 -2.41 8.26
CA LYS A 92 15.70 -1.48 9.31
C LYS A 92 14.55 -0.62 9.86
N ILE A 93 13.61 -0.19 9.01
CA ILE A 93 12.41 0.54 9.46
C ILE A 93 11.53 -0.38 10.31
N VAL A 94 11.16 -1.56 9.80
CA VAL A 94 10.30 -2.52 10.53
C VAL A 94 10.94 -2.95 11.86
N LYS A 95 12.24 -3.25 11.88
CA LYS A 95 12.95 -3.58 13.13
C LYS A 95 12.97 -2.43 14.14
N LYS A 96 13.19 -1.20 13.67
CA LYS A 96 13.15 -0.01 14.53
C LYS A 96 11.75 0.22 15.11
N ASP A 97 10.72 0.09 14.30
CA ASP A 97 9.34 0.42 14.68
C ASP A 97 8.70 -0.68 15.55
N LEU A 98 9.11 -1.95 15.39
CA LEU A 98 8.70 -3.07 16.28
C LEU A 98 9.48 -3.12 17.61
N GLY A 99 10.71 -2.59 17.66
CA GLY A 99 11.53 -2.62 18.86
C GLY A 99 11.75 -4.05 19.39
N SER A 100 11.41 -4.29 20.65
CA SER A 100 11.52 -5.62 21.30
C SER A 100 10.60 -6.69 20.72
N LEU A 101 9.53 -6.32 20.00
CA LEU A 101 8.65 -7.27 19.32
C LEU A 101 9.29 -7.89 18.07
N TRP A 102 10.42 -7.35 17.60
CA TRP A 102 11.16 -7.90 16.46
C TRP A 102 11.59 -9.37 16.70
N ASP A 103 12.04 -9.69 17.91
CA ASP A 103 12.57 -11.02 18.24
C ASP A 103 11.46 -12.07 18.44
N TRP A 104 10.19 -11.63 18.47
CA TRP A 104 8.99 -12.48 18.56
C TRP A 104 8.38 -12.79 17.19
N LEU A 105 8.94 -12.22 16.12
CA LEU A 105 8.40 -12.32 14.78
C LEU A 105 8.66 -13.73 14.20
N PRO A 106 7.62 -14.47 13.75
CA PRO A 106 7.81 -15.85 13.31
C PRO A 106 8.68 -15.94 12.03
N PRO A 107 9.38 -17.06 11.80
CA PRO A 107 10.18 -17.27 10.59
C PRO A 107 9.35 -17.02 9.33
N GLY A 108 9.90 -16.24 8.40
CA GLY A 108 9.22 -15.89 7.14
C GLY A 108 8.21 -14.73 7.23
N ALA A 109 7.93 -14.15 8.39
CA ALA A 109 6.99 -13.03 8.52
C ALA A 109 7.37 -11.73 7.77
N MET A 110 8.65 -11.56 7.43
CA MET A 110 9.10 -10.49 6.54
C MET A 110 8.78 -10.78 5.07
N TYR A 111 8.52 -12.04 4.70
CA TYR A 111 8.14 -12.43 3.36
C TYR A 111 6.62 -12.32 3.18
N HIS A 112 6.20 -11.74 2.06
CA HIS A 112 4.80 -11.64 1.67
C HIS A 112 4.70 -11.92 0.17
N ASP A 113 3.80 -12.82 -0.23
CA ASP A 113 3.46 -13.00 -1.65
C ASP A 113 2.75 -11.75 -2.17
N PRO A 114 3.37 -10.95 -3.08
CA PRO A 114 2.76 -9.75 -3.62
C PRO A 114 1.43 -9.98 -4.33
N ASN A 115 1.19 -11.22 -4.80
CA ASN A 115 0.04 -11.60 -5.61
C ASN A 115 -0.99 -12.45 -4.85
N GLY A 116 -0.82 -12.70 -3.54
CA GLY A 116 -1.69 -13.62 -2.78
C GLY A 116 -3.18 -13.23 -2.80
N TYR A 117 -3.49 -11.94 -3.00
CA TYR A 117 -4.85 -11.45 -3.24
C TYR A 117 -5.49 -12.02 -4.52
N LEU A 118 -4.72 -12.22 -5.60
CA LEU A 118 -5.22 -12.81 -6.84
C LEU A 118 -5.64 -14.26 -6.63
N SER A 119 -4.94 -15.02 -5.79
CA SER A 119 -5.30 -16.38 -5.40
C SER A 119 -6.63 -16.41 -4.62
N ALA A 120 -6.82 -15.45 -3.70
CA ALA A 120 -8.06 -15.33 -2.93
C ALA A 120 -9.28 -14.94 -3.81
N VAL A 121 -9.09 -14.04 -4.79
CA VAL A 121 -10.17 -13.62 -5.72
C VAL A 121 -10.40 -14.64 -6.84
N GLY A 122 -9.37 -15.38 -7.27
CA GLY A 122 -9.48 -16.42 -8.29
C GLY A 122 -10.32 -17.61 -7.83
N GLY A 123 -10.26 -17.97 -6.54
CA GLY A 123 -11.05 -19.07 -5.97
C GLY A 123 -12.56 -18.88 -6.10
N SER A 124 -13.07 -17.66 -5.89
CA SER A 124 -14.50 -17.36 -6.03
C SER A 124 -15.02 -17.40 -7.47
N ALA A 125 -14.16 -17.23 -8.48
CA ALA A 125 -14.53 -17.39 -9.88
C ALA A 125 -14.52 -18.85 -10.37
N GLN A 126 -13.79 -19.74 -9.69
CA GLN A 126 -13.69 -21.16 -10.06
C GLN A 126 -14.82 -22.01 -9.43
N GLY A 127 -15.26 -21.69 -8.21
CA GLY A 127 -16.43 -22.34 -7.59
C GLY A 127 -17.71 -22.21 -8.43
N ALA A 128 -18.00 -21.02 -8.94
CA ALA A 128 -19.19 -20.75 -9.76
C ALA A 128 -19.24 -21.55 -11.08
N LYS A 129 -18.10 -21.97 -11.64
CA LYS A 129 -18.04 -22.85 -12.82
C LYS A 129 -18.25 -24.32 -12.48
N ALA A 130 -17.89 -24.75 -11.27
CA ALA A 130 -18.12 -26.13 -10.83
C ALA A 130 -19.62 -26.40 -10.60
N GLU A 131 -20.32 -25.51 -9.89
CA GLU A 131 -21.74 -25.66 -9.60
C GLU A 131 -22.62 -25.66 -10.86
N SER A 132 -22.29 -24.83 -11.87
CA SER A 132 -23.07 -24.77 -13.13
C SER A 132 -22.95 -26.04 -14.00
N SER A 133 -22.09 -26.99 -13.65
CA SER A 133 -21.91 -28.26 -14.37
C SER A 133 -22.57 -29.46 -13.68
N LEU A 134 -22.87 -29.38 -12.39
CA LEU A 134 -23.62 -30.42 -11.66
C LEU A 134 -25.14 -30.26 -11.73
N GLY A 135 -25.65 -29.08 -12.11
CA GLY A 135 -27.08 -28.74 -12.12
C GLY A 135 -27.98 -29.47 -13.15
N LYS A 136 -27.56 -30.61 -13.72
CA LYS A 136 -28.34 -31.41 -14.69
C LYS A 136 -28.78 -32.79 -14.19
N ALA A 137 -28.69 -33.07 -12.89
CA ALA A 137 -29.30 -34.26 -12.29
C ALA A 137 -30.76 -33.97 -11.89
N GLU A 138 -31.69 -34.52 -12.67
CA GLU A 138 -33.14 -34.40 -12.48
C GLU A 138 -33.62 -35.18 -11.25
N ILE A 139 -34.04 -34.49 -10.19
CA ILE A 139 -34.59 -35.13 -8.98
C ILE A 139 -36.11 -35.23 -9.11
N VAL A 140 -36.57 -36.41 -9.53
CA VAL A 140 -37.98 -36.81 -9.50
C VAL A 140 -38.49 -36.79 -8.05
N ARG A 141 -39.46 -35.91 -7.76
CA ARG A 141 -40.14 -35.87 -6.45
C ARG A 141 -41.26 -36.91 -6.41
N GLN A 142 -41.11 -37.95 -5.58
CA GLN A 142 -42.24 -38.79 -5.19
C GLN A 142 -43.07 -38.09 -4.09
N PRO A 143 -44.41 -38.21 -4.09
CA PRO A 143 -45.26 -37.63 -3.06
C PRO A 143 -45.20 -38.46 -1.78
N VAL A 144 -44.93 -37.79 -0.65
CA VAL A 144 -45.00 -38.44 0.68
C VAL A 144 -46.46 -38.50 1.13
N LEU A 145 -46.97 -39.72 1.32
CA LEU A 145 -48.25 -39.96 1.99
C LEU A 145 -48.07 -39.70 3.49
N VAL A 146 -48.95 -38.90 4.10
CA VAL A 146 -48.98 -38.63 5.55
C VAL A 146 -50.15 -39.43 6.15
N PRO A 147 -49.96 -40.15 7.27
CA PRO A 147 -51.03 -40.84 7.99
C PRO A 147 -51.91 -39.89 8.81
#